data_AF-A0AA51YL65-F1
#
_entry.id   AF-A0AA51YL65-F1
#
_cell.length_a   1.000
_cell.length_b   1.000
_cell.length_c   1.000
_cell.angle_alpha   90.00
_cell.angle_beta   90.00
_cell.angle_gamma   90.00
#
_symmetry.space_group_name_H-M   'P 1'
#
loop_
_entity.id
_entity.type
_entity.pdbx_description
1 polymer ?
#
loop_
_entity_poly.entity_id
_entity_poly.type
_entity_poly.pdbx_seq_one_letter_code
_entity_poly.pdbx_strand_id
1 'polypeptide(L)'
;MELDELIITRAIVDEFSKVFLDYTDVDVALVGGGPANLVAAKYLAEAGLKTVLFEKKLSIGGGMWGGGMMFPRIVVQEDAKHILDDFDINYHEYEEGYYVASSVESVAKLICGATEAGAEIFNLIDVEDVMIRENDAVCGLVINWGPVSMARLHVDPLAIKAKVVIDGTGHDAGICNTVLRKIPGAEIGSGIPGEKPMWADIGERALMDTTKEVYPGLIVAGMAANAVAGAPRMGPVFGGMMLSGKKAAEIAIEKLKNK
;
A
#
# COMPACT_ATOMS: atom_id res chain seq x y z
N MET A 1 -26.89 15.56 -27.50
CA MET A 1 -27.53 14.98 -26.30
C MET A 1 -27.40 16.03 -25.22
N GLU A 2 -28.50 16.44 -24.60
CA GLU A 2 -28.44 17.29 -23.41
C GLU A 2 -28.11 16.41 -22.20
N LEU A 3 -27.30 16.94 -21.28
CA LEU A 3 -26.97 16.26 -20.03
C LEU A 3 -28.03 16.61 -18.98
N ASP A 4 -28.33 15.68 -18.08
CA ASP A 4 -29.28 15.84 -16.98
C ASP A 4 -28.56 15.64 -15.64
N GLU A 5 -28.65 16.63 -14.75
CA GLU A 5 -27.96 16.63 -13.46
C GLU A 5 -28.42 15.51 -12.51
N LEU A 6 -29.69 15.08 -12.59
CA LEU A 6 -30.21 13.96 -11.81
C LEU A 6 -29.65 12.64 -12.31
N ILE A 7 -29.50 12.48 -13.63
CA ILE A 7 -28.86 11.29 -14.22
C ILE A 7 -27.40 11.21 -13.77
N ILE A 8 -26.65 12.31 -13.82
CA ILE A 8 -25.24 12.35 -13.38
C ILE A 8 -25.13 11.97 -11.90
N THR A 9 -25.97 12.55 -11.04
CA THR A 9 -25.94 12.28 -9.59
C THR A 9 -26.26 10.83 -9.28
N ARG A 10 -27.32 10.28 -9.88
CA ARG A 10 -27.72 8.87 -9.67
C ARG A 10 -26.65 7.91 -10.17
N ALA A 11 -26.10 8.16 -11.37
CA ALA A 11 -25.06 7.31 -11.92
C ALA A 11 -23.84 7.19 -10.98
N ILE A 12 -23.39 8.30 -10.39
CA ILE A 12 -22.25 8.30 -9.47
C ILE A 12 -22.60 7.60 -8.15
N VAL A 13 -23.75 7.93 -7.54
CA VAL A 13 -24.14 7.35 -6.24
C VAL A 13 -24.43 5.86 -6.34
N ASP A 14 -25.15 5.44 -7.38
CA ASP A 14 -25.52 4.05 -7.60
C ASP A 14 -24.28 3.19 -7.88
N GLU A 15 -23.38 3.64 -8.78
CA GLU A 15 -22.18 2.86 -9.10
C GLU A 15 -21.20 2.83 -7.93
N PHE A 16 -20.97 3.95 -7.24
CA PHE A 16 -20.14 3.96 -6.04
C PHE A 16 -20.70 2.99 -4.98
N SER A 17 -22.00 3.05 -4.70
CA SER A 17 -22.62 2.19 -3.69
C SER A 17 -22.49 0.71 -4.06
N LYS A 18 -22.68 0.38 -5.34
CA LYS A 18 -22.55 -0.99 -5.85
C LYS A 18 -21.11 -1.50 -5.72
N VAL A 19 -20.13 -0.73 -6.19
CA VAL A 19 -18.70 -1.11 -6.09
C VAL A 19 -18.28 -1.20 -4.63
N PHE A 20 -18.60 -0.20 -3.81
CA PHE A 20 -18.27 -0.20 -2.38
C PHE A 20 -18.83 -1.42 -1.65
N LEU A 21 -20.10 -1.78 -1.89
CA LEU A 21 -20.72 -2.97 -1.30
C LEU A 21 -20.06 -4.26 -1.76
N ASP A 22 -19.70 -4.37 -3.05
CA ASP A 22 -19.00 -5.53 -3.59
C ASP A 22 -17.63 -5.73 -2.90
N TYR A 23 -16.93 -4.65 -2.56
CA TYR A 23 -15.63 -4.68 -1.89
C TYR A 23 -15.70 -4.70 -0.35
N THR A 24 -16.86 -5.04 0.25
CA THR A 24 -16.97 -5.25 1.71
C THR A 24 -16.41 -6.59 2.21
N ASP A 25 -16.20 -7.56 1.31
CA ASP A 25 -15.54 -8.85 1.60
C ASP A 25 -14.54 -9.16 0.47
N VAL A 26 -13.24 -9.11 0.80
CA VAL A 26 -12.14 -9.18 -0.16
C VAL A 26 -11.09 -10.23 0.23
N ASP A 27 -10.26 -10.64 -0.72
CA ASP A 27 -9.12 -11.51 -0.44
C ASP A 27 -8.00 -10.73 0.25
N VAL A 28 -7.65 -9.56 -0.30
CA VAL A 28 -6.55 -8.74 0.22
C VAL A 28 -6.96 -7.27 0.29
N ALA A 29 -6.71 -6.63 1.43
CA ALA A 29 -6.86 -5.19 1.62
C ALA A 29 -5.51 -4.53 1.91
N LEU A 30 -5.13 -3.54 1.11
CA LEU A 30 -3.90 -2.76 1.25
C LEU A 30 -4.19 -1.39 1.85
N VAL A 31 -3.37 -0.97 2.82
CA VAL A 31 -3.51 0.36 3.46
C VAL A 31 -2.33 1.24 3.09
N GLY A 32 -2.64 2.37 2.44
CA GLY A 32 -1.67 3.35 1.94
C GLY A 32 -1.41 3.17 0.44
N GLY A 33 -1.64 4.22 -0.34
CA GLY A 33 -1.50 4.27 -1.80
C GLY A 33 -0.08 4.58 -2.28
N GLY A 34 0.94 4.09 -1.58
CA GLY A 34 2.35 4.29 -1.93
C GLY A 34 2.89 3.30 -2.98
N PRO A 35 4.14 3.48 -3.44
CA PRO A 35 4.72 2.65 -4.50
C PRO A 35 4.74 1.15 -4.18
N ALA A 36 5.06 0.77 -2.94
CA ALA A 36 5.08 -0.64 -2.54
C ALA A 36 3.70 -1.30 -2.68
N ASN A 37 2.64 -0.65 -2.18
CA ASN A 37 1.30 -1.19 -2.27
C ASN A 37 0.70 -1.14 -3.67
N LEU A 38 1.05 -0.14 -4.50
CA LEU A 38 0.62 -0.12 -5.90
C LEU A 38 1.23 -1.30 -6.68
N VAL A 39 2.51 -1.59 -6.42
CA VAL A 39 3.16 -2.79 -6.98
C VAL A 39 2.50 -4.06 -6.48
N ALA A 40 2.27 -4.17 -5.16
CA ALA A 40 1.60 -5.33 -4.58
C ALA A 40 0.19 -5.53 -5.17
N ALA A 41 -0.59 -4.45 -5.28
CA ALA A 41 -1.96 -4.48 -5.79
C ALA A 41 -2.04 -5.04 -7.21
N LYS A 42 -1.12 -4.64 -8.10
CA LYS A 42 -1.03 -5.21 -9.45
C LYS A 42 -0.85 -6.72 -9.43
N TYR A 43 0.21 -7.21 -8.79
CA TYR A 43 0.53 -8.66 -8.81
C TYR A 43 -0.54 -9.51 -8.10
N LEU A 44 -1.18 -8.97 -7.05
CA LEU A 44 -2.30 -9.62 -6.39
C LEU A 44 -3.51 -9.77 -7.31
N ALA A 45 -3.86 -8.69 -8.03
CA ALA A 45 -4.98 -8.70 -8.95
C ALA A 45 -4.72 -9.57 -10.19
N GLU A 46 -3.49 -9.56 -10.74
CA GLU A 46 -3.06 -10.48 -11.80
C GLU A 46 -3.12 -11.95 -11.37
N ALA A 47 -2.95 -12.23 -10.08
CA ALA A 47 -3.13 -13.56 -9.50
C ALA A 47 -4.62 -13.96 -9.30
N GLY A 48 -5.56 -13.10 -9.70
CA GLY A 48 -7.00 -13.33 -9.62
C GLY A 48 -7.60 -13.12 -8.23
N LEU A 49 -6.89 -12.44 -7.32
CA LEU A 49 -7.37 -12.15 -5.98
C LEU A 49 -8.20 -10.86 -5.96
N LYS A 50 -9.34 -10.88 -5.27
CA LYS A 50 -10.15 -9.67 -5.06
C LYS A 50 -9.39 -8.71 -4.14
N THR A 51 -8.85 -7.66 -4.74
CA THR A 51 -7.86 -6.78 -4.12
C THR A 51 -8.39 -5.35 -4.04
N VAL A 52 -8.28 -4.73 -2.85
CA VAL A 52 -8.66 -3.33 -2.63
C VAL A 52 -7.54 -2.55 -1.95
N LEU A 53 -7.34 -1.31 -2.37
CA LEU A 53 -6.41 -0.36 -1.74
C LEU A 53 -7.18 0.82 -1.15
N PHE A 54 -6.89 1.16 0.10
CA PHE A 54 -7.41 2.36 0.76
C PHE A 54 -6.31 3.40 0.96
N GLU A 55 -6.57 4.64 0.53
CA GLU A 55 -5.69 5.79 0.71
C GLU A 55 -6.46 6.97 1.31
N LYS A 56 -5.92 7.54 2.39
CA LYS A 56 -6.58 8.63 3.13
C LYS A 56 -6.58 9.96 2.39
N LYS A 57 -5.60 10.19 1.51
CA LYS A 57 -5.49 11.42 0.70
C LYS A 57 -6.30 11.33 -0.58
N LEU A 58 -6.57 12.48 -1.18
CA LEU A 58 -7.17 12.57 -2.51
C LEU A 58 -6.26 11.93 -3.58
N SER A 59 -4.97 12.23 -3.52
CA SER A 59 -3.99 11.78 -4.51
C SER A 59 -3.32 10.48 -4.07
N ILE A 60 -3.36 9.49 -4.94
CA ILE A 60 -2.62 8.22 -4.82
C ILE A 60 -1.16 8.44 -5.24
N GLY A 61 -0.24 7.59 -4.77
CA GLY A 61 1.19 7.63 -5.11
C GLY A 61 2.14 7.88 -3.93
N GLY A 62 1.59 8.17 -2.74
CA GLY A 62 2.35 8.42 -1.53
C GLY A 62 3.40 9.52 -1.70
N GLY A 63 4.62 9.27 -1.22
CA GLY A 63 5.74 10.23 -1.23
C GLY A 63 6.54 10.31 -2.53
N MET A 64 6.15 9.58 -3.59
CA MET A 64 6.99 9.42 -4.77
C MET A 64 6.95 10.61 -5.74
N TRP A 65 5.83 11.35 -5.79
CA TRP A 65 5.58 12.45 -6.74
C TRP A 65 6.69 13.50 -6.87
N GLY A 66 7.32 13.86 -5.74
CA GLY A 66 8.32 14.93 -5.69
C GLY A 66 9.74 14.47 -6.01
N GLY A 67 9.96 13.17 -6.22
CA GLY A 67 11.29 12.58 -6.33
C GLY A 67 12.21 12.96 -5.16
N GLY A 68 13.46 13.31 -5.45
CA GLY A 68 14.44 13.78 -4.47
C GLY A 68 14.50 15.30 -4.38
N MET A 69 14.20 15.88 -3.21
CA MET A 69 14.28 17.33 -2.98
C MET A 69 13.48 18.18 -4.00
N MET A 70 12.27 17.74 -4.35
CA MET A 70 11.41 18.35 -5.38
C MET A 70 11.96 18.25 -6.82
N PHE A 71 13.04 17.52 -7.05
CA PHE A 71 13.44 17.13 -8.39
C PHE A 71 12.65 15.86 -8.76
N PRO A 72 11.73 15.92 -9.73
CA PRO A 72 10.78 14.85 -10.01
C PRO A 72 11.43 13.68 -10.77
N ARG A 73 12.50 13.13 -10.20
CA ARG A 73 13.28 11.98 -10.66
C ARG A 73 13.45 11.01 -9.50
N ILE A 74 13.36 9.72 -9.82
CA ILE A 74 13.66 8.62 -8.91
C ILE A 74 14.87 7.86 -9.43
N VAL A 75 15.51 7.12 -8.52
CA VAL A 75 16.50 6.10 -8.87
C VAL A 75 15.94 4.71 -8.59
N VAL A 76 16.21 3.76 -9.48
CA VAL A 76 15.92 2.33 -9.32
C VAL A 76 17.18 1.55 -9.71
N GLN A 77 17.57 0.60 -8.88
CA GLN A 77 18.72 -0.28 -9.12
C GLN A 77 18.36 -1.46 -10.04
N GLU A 78 19.39 -2.06 -10.64
CA GLU A 78 19.28 -3.23 -11.53
C GLU A 78 18.29 -4.29 -11.08
N ASP A 79 18.37 -4.74 -9.82
CA ASP A 79 17.53 -5.81 -9.27
C ASP A 79 16.02 -5.52 -9.40
N ALA A 80 15.63 -4.25 -9.39
CA ALA A 80 14.24 -3.80 -9.47
C ALA A 80 13.84 -3.27 -10.85
N LYS A 81 14.76 -3.22 -11.82
CA LYS A 81 14.52 -2.72 -13.18
C LYS A 81 13.33 -3.42 -13.85
N HIS A 82 13.21 -4.74 -13.66
CA HIS A 82 12.11 -5.52 -14.22
C HIS A 82 10.72 -5.06 -13.78
N ILE A 83 10.59 -4.41 -12.60
CA ILE A 83 9.31 -3.84 -12.18
C ILE A 83 8.99 -2.58 -12.97
N LEU A 84 9.99 -1.79 -13.39
CA LEU A 84 9.75 -0.70 -14.33
C LEU A 84 9.20 -1.23 -15.65
N ASP A 85 9.78 -2.33 -16.14
CA ASP A 85 9.32 -3.00 -17.37
C ASP A 85 7.88 -3.53 -17.21
N ASP A 86 7.55 -4.18 -16.10
CA ASP A 86 6.21 -4.71 -15.81
C ASP A 86 5.13 -3.60 -15.78
N PHE A 87 5.49 -2.37 -15.47
CA PHE A 87 4.60 -1.21 -15.45
C PHE A 87 4.75 -0.29 -16.67
N ASP A 88 5.53 -0.71 -17.67
CA ASP A 88 5.85 0.08 -18.87
C ASP A 88 6.51 1.44 -18.55
N ILE A 89 7.16 1.63 -17.40
CA ILE A 89 7.71 2.93 -17.01
C ILE A 89 8.93 3.28 -17.89
N ASN A 90 8.96 4.49 -18.46
CA ASN A 90 10.15 4.95 -19.18
C ASN A 90 11.30 5.25 -18.20
N TYR A 91 12.48 4.73 -18.50
CA TYR A 91 13.71 5.00 -17.78
C TYR A 91 14.90 5.04 -18.74
N HIS A 92 16.03 5.54 -18.24
CA HIS A 92 17.33 5.38 -18.89
C HIS A 92 18.37 5.02 -17.83
N GLU A 93 19.42 4.33 -18.25
CA GLU A 93 20.57 4.07 -17.40
C GLU A 93 21.40 5.35 -17.24
N TYR A 94 21.69 5.72 -16.00
CA TYR A 94 22.53 6.87 -15.66
C TYR A 94 24.00 6.44 -15.51
N GLU A 95 24.21 5.35 -14.76
CA GLU A 95 25.47 4.62 -14.61
C GLU A 95 25.14 3.11 -14.48
N GLU A 96 26.15 2.24 -14.61
CA GLU A 96 25.97 0.78 -14.56
C GLU A 96 25.11 0.35 -13.36
N GLY A 97 23.91 -0.18 -13.64
CA GLY A 97 22.97 -0.66 -12.63
C GLY A 97 22.17 0.43 -11.89
N TYR A 98 22.25 1.70 -12.30
CA TYR A 98 21.48 2.83 -11.77
C TYR A 98 20.59 3.43 -12.85
N TYR A 99 19.28 3.24 -12.71
CA TYR A 99 18.28 3.72 -13.65
C TYR A 99 17.53 4.93 -13.11
N VAL A 100 17.31 5.92 -13.96
CA VAL A 100 16.56 7.14 -13.63
C VAL A 100 15.25 7.17 -14.39
N ALA A 101 14.16 7.36 -13.65
CA ALA A 101 12.81 7.50 -14.20
C ALA A 101 12.15 8.81 -13.75
N SER A 102 11.15 9.26 -14.53
CA SER A 102 10.27 10.35 -14.12
C SER A 102 9.39 9.89 -12.96
N SER A 103 9.48 10.57 -11.82
CA SER A 103 8.65 10.24 -10.65
C SER A 103 7.14 10.37 -10.92
N VAL A 104 6.75 11.38 -11.68
CA VAL A 104 5.35 11.68 -12.05
C VAL A 104 4.80 10.58 -12.95
N GLU A 105 5.57 10.20 -13.98
CA GLU A 105 5.18 9.11 -14.88
C GLU A 105 5.11 7.78 -14.12
N SER A 106 6.11 7.51 -13.28
CA SER A 106 6.18 6.28 -12.50
C SER A 106 4.94 6.12 -11.63
N VAL A 107 4.54 7.17 -10.90
CA VAL A 107 3.31 7.10 -10.09
C VAL A 107 2.07 6.87 -10.95
N ALA A 108 1.93 7.60 -12.06
CA ALA A 108 0.78 7.44 -12.95
C ALA A 108 0.68 6.00 -13.50
N LYS A 109 1.81 5.44 -13.94
CA LYS A 109 1.88 4.06 -14.46
C LYS A 109 1.69 3.01 -13.38
N LEU A 110 2.19 3.22 -12.16
CA LEU A 110 1.90 2.34 -11.02
C LEU A 110 0.40 2.29 -10.71
N ILE A 111 -0.29 3.44 -10.71
CA ILE A 111 -1.74 3.51 -10.51
C ILE A 111 -2.48 2.81 -11.66
N CYS A 112 -2.08 3.11 -12.91
CA CYS A 112 -2.66 2.49 -14.11
C CYS A 112 -2.50 0.97 -14.07
N GLY A 113 -1.29 0.47 -13.86
CA GLY A 113 -1.00 -0.96 -13.84
C GLY A 113 -1.74 -1.72 -12.72
N ALA A 114 -1.93 -1.11 -11.55
CA ALA A 114 -2.72 -1.72 -10.48
C ALA A 114 -4.21 -1.81 -10.85
N THR A 115 -4.78 -0.74 -11.39
CA THR A 115 -6.21 -0.68 -11.74
C THR A 115 -6.55 -1.50 -12.99
N GLU A 116 -5.70 -1.50 -14.01
CA GLU A 116 -5.85 -2.35 -15.21
C GLU A 116 -5.74 -3.85 -14.88
N ALA A 117 -4.95 -4.22 -13.86
CA ALA A 117 -4.90 -5.58 -13.36
C ALA A 117 -6.16 -6.01 -12.60
N GLY A 118 -7.03 -5.07 -12.21
CA GLY A 118 -8.29 -5.33 -11.51
C GLY A 118 -8.31 -5.02 -10.01
N ALA A 119 -7.28 -4.33 -9.49
CA ALA A 119 -7.33 -3.82 -8.11
C ALA A 119 -8.23 -2.58 -8.03
N GLU A 120 -9.12 -2.55 -7.05
CA GLU A 120 -9.95 -1.37 -6.77
C GLU A 120 -9.23 -0.42 -5.81
N ILE A 121 -9.37 0.90 -6.03
CA ILE A 121 -8.71 1.91 -5.20
C ILE A 121 -9.74 2.90 -4.68
N PHE A 122 -9.92 2.93 -3.36
CA PHE A 122 -10.67 3.97 -2.69
C PHE A 122 -9.72 5.01 -2.10
N ASN A 123 -9.65 6.17 -2.75
CA ASN A 123 -9.03 7.36 -2.19
C ASN A 123 -9.98 8.07 -1.21
N LEU A 124 -9.46 9.01 -0.42
CA LEU A 124 -10.22 9.70 0.64
C LEU A 124 -10.82 8.77 1.71
N ILE A 125 -10.27 7.56 1.89
CA ILE A 125 -10.67 6.63 2.94
C ILE A 125 -9.49 6.43 3.90
N ASP A 126 -9.70 6.81 5.16
CA ASP A 126 -8.76 6.56 6.24
C ASP A 126 -9.07 5.22 6.89
N VAL A 127 -8.01 4.51 7.30
CA VAL A 127 -8.13 3.25 8.04
C VAL A 127 -7.74 3.54 9.48
N GLU A 128 -8.75 3.64 10.33
CA GLU A 128 -8.58 4.06 11.72
C GLU A 128 -8.34 2.89 12.67
N ASP A 129 -8.74 1.67 12.29
CA ASP A 129 -8.56 0.47 13.09
C ASP A 129 -8.57 -0.83 12.25
N VAL A 130 -8.35 -1.96 12.91
CA VAL A 130 -8.42 -3.31 12.32
C VAL A 130 -9.62 -4.09 12.85
N MET A 131 -10.16 -4.98 12.02
CA MET A 131 -11.12 -5.99 12.46
C MET A 131 -10.39 -7.26 12.90
N ILE A 132 -10.68 -7.75 14.10
CA ILE A 132 -10.09 -8.98 14.66
C ILE A 132 -11.15 -10.07 14.93
N ARG A 133 -10.70 -11.33 14.96
CA ARG A 133 -11.49 -12.52 15.31
C ARG A 133 -10.71 -13.43 16.28
N GLU A 134 -11.00 -14.73 16.33
CA GLU A 134 -10.39 -15.66 17.28
C GLU A 134 -8.86 -15.57 17.27
N ASN A 135 -8.26 -15.64 18.46
CA ASN A 135 -6.82 -15.44 18.69
C ASN A 135 -6.30 -14.07 18.24
N ASP A 136 -7.17 -13.06 18.28
CA ASP A 136 -6.89 -11.67 17.91
C ASP A 136 -6.37 -11.49 16.46
N ALA A 137 -6.54 -12.49 15.59
CA ALA A 137 -6.05 -12.45 14.23
C ALA A 137 -6.74 -11.34 13.42
N VAL A 138 -5.95 -10.58 12.65
CA VAL A 138 -6.45 -9.53 11.75
C VAL A 138 -7.20 -10.17 10.60
N CYS A 139 -8.42 -9.72 10.36
CA CYS A 139 -9.34 -10.27 9.35
C CYS A 139 -10.13 -9.18 8.60
N GLY A 140 -9.64 -7.94 8.64
CA GLY A 140 -10.25 -6.81 7.97
C GLY A 140 -9.83 -5.48 8.55
N LEU A 141 -10.50 -4.44 8.07
CA LEU A 141 -10.19 -3.04 8.35
C LEU A 141 -11.43 -2.33 8.88
N VAL A 142 -11.18 -1.28 9.66
CA VAL A 142 -12.20 -0.31 10.10
C VAL A 142 -11.86 1.01 9.43
N ILE A 143 -12.79 1.50 8.63
CA ILE A 143 -12.58 2.58 7.67
C ILE A 143 -13.55 3.74 7.90
N ASN A 144 -13.07 4.94 7.58
CA ASN A 144 -13.85 6.17 7.61
C ASN A 144 -13.41 7.09 6.47
N TRP A 145 -14.14 8.17 6.24
CA TRP A 145 -13.70 9.18 5.28
C TRP A 145 -12.47 9.92 5.81
N GLY A 146 -11.44 10.10 4.98
CA GLY A 146 -10.28 10.93 5.29
C GLY A 146 -10.64 12.32 5.82
N PRO A 147 -11.60 13.04 5.22
CA PRO A 147 -12.09 14.31 5.74
C PRO A 147 -12.69 14.25 7.17
N VAL A 148 -13.31 13.14 7.58
CA VAL A 148 -13.85 12.97 8.94
C VAL A 148 -12.72 12.98 9.96
N SER A 149 -11.66 12.22 9.70
CA SER A 149 -10.43 12.17 10.51
C SER A 149 -9.71 13.54 10.53
N MET A 150 -9.56 14.17 9.36
CA MET A 150 -8.93 15.51 9.23
C MET A 150 -9.69 16.60 10.00
N ALA A 151 -11.02 16.58 9.93
CA ALA A 151 -11.88 17.54 10.63
C ALA A 151 -12.13 17.18 12.10
N ARG A 152 -11.67 16.00 12.55
CA ARG A 152 -11.87 15.46 13.91
C ARG A 152 -13.34 15.39 14.31
N LEU A 153 -14.19 14.97 13.37
CA LEU A 153 -15.63 14.79 13.63
C LEU A 153 -15.88 13.50 14.42
N HIS A 154 -16.90 13.52 15.27
CA HIS A 154 -17.36 12.33 15.99
C HIS A 154 -18.38 11.57 15.14
N VAL A 155 -17.87 10.78 14.18
CA VAL A 155 -18.66 9.93 13.30
C VAL A 155 -18.07 8.53 13.33
N ASP A 156 -18.89 7.54 13.66
CA ASP A 156 -18.46 6.14 13.74
C ASP A 156 -18.01 5.58 12.37
N PRO A 157 -17.00 4.70 12.35
CA PRO A 157 -16.52 4.06 11.13
C PRO A 157 -17.39 2.90 10.67
N LEU A 158 -17.06 2.36 9.49
CA LEU A 158 -17.58 1.09 8.98
C LEU A 158 -16.47 0.04 8.89
N ALA A 159 -16.83 -1.24 8.73
CA ALA A 159 -15.86 -2.33 8.63
C ALA A 159 -15.88 -3.01 7.26
N ILE A 160 -14.70 -3.44 6.81
CA ILE A 160 -14.49 -4.23 5.59
C ILE A 160 -13.76 -5.51 5.98
N LYS A 161 -14.21 -6.66 5.50
CA LYS A 161 -13.58 -7.95 5.74
C LYS A 161 -12.49 -8.22 4.71
N ALA A 162 -11.34 -8.70 5.17
CA ALA A 162 -10.22 -9.09 4.31
C ALA A 162 -9.55 -10.35 4.86
N LYS A 163 -9.22 -11.32 3.99
CA LYS A 163 -8.50 -12.53 4.43
C LYS A 163 -7.05 -12.23 4.82
N VAL A 164 -6.45 -11.21 4.19
CA VAL A 164 -5.10 -10.69 4.47
C VAL A 164 -5.12 -9.16 4.38
N VAL A 165 -4.42 -8.49 5.31
CA VAL A 165 -4.18 -7.05 5.29
C VAL A 165 -2.70 -6.78 5.01
N ILE A 166 -2.39 -5.78 4.18
CA ILE A 166 -1.03 -5.30 3.92
C ILE A 166 -0.88 -3.85 4.40
N ASP A 167 -0.03 -3.62 5.40
CA ASP A 167 0.38 -2.30 5.85
C ASP A 167 1.51 -1.76 4.98
N GLY A 168 1.16 -0.79 4.11
CA GLY A 168 2.10 -0.02 3.30
C GLY A 168 2.00 1.47 3.58
N THR A 169 1.64 1.84 4.82
CA THR A 169 1.43 3.24 5.25
C THR A 169 2.73 4.06 5.36
N GLY A 170 3.87 3.47 4.99
CA GLY A 170 5.18 4.11 4.97
C GLY A 170 5.80 4.19 6.35
N HIS A 171 6.57 5.24 6.61
CA HIS A 171 7.39 5.40 7.82
C HIS A 171 6.61 5.25 9.13
N ASP A 172 5.31 5.57 9.13
CA ASP A 172 4.47 5.56 10.33
C ASP A 172 4.05 4.14 10.75
N ALA A 173 4.08 3.14 9.85
CA ALA A 173 3.59 1.77 10.10
C ALA A 173 2.24 1.75 10.86
N GLY A 174 1.27 2.53 10.36
CA GLY A 174 0.08 2.95 11.08
C GLY A 174 -0.83 1.79 11.51
N ILE A 175 -0.94 0.73 10.71
CA ILE A 175 -1.76 -0.44 11.06
C ILE A 175 -1.03 -1.28 12.11
N CYS A 176 0.26 -1.52 11.92
CA CYS A 176 1.09 -2.22 12.90
C CYS A 176 1.07 -1.52 14.27
N ASN A 177 1.19 -0.18 14.28
CA ASN A 177 1.09 0.63 15.50
C ASN A 177 -0.29 0.54 16.14
N THR A 178 -1.35 0.47 15.34
CA THR A 178 -2.72 0.31 15.85
C THR A 178 -2.91 -1.05 16.53
N VAL A 179 -2.43 -2.13 15.91
CA VAL A 179 -2.43 -3.48 16.49
C VAL A 179 -1.70 -3.50 17.83
N LEU A 180 -0.44 -3.04 17.88
CA LEU A 180 0.35 -3.03 19.12
C LEU A 180 -0.30 -2.20 20.23
N ARG A 181 -0.91 -1.08 19.88
CA ARG A 181 -1.55 -0.18 20.85
C ARG A 181 -2.85 -0.75 21.43
N LYS A 182 -3.64 -1.45 20.61
CA LYS A 182 -5.02 -1.84 20.97
C LYS A 182 -5.17 -3.30 21.39
N ILE A 183 -4.25 -4.18 21.04
CA ILE A 183 -4.30 -5.61 21.39
C ILE A 183 -3.27 -5.90 22.51
N PRO A 184 -3.71 -6.13 23.76
CA PRO A 184 -2.81 -6.44 24.85
C PRO A 184 -1.99 -7.69 24.58
N GLY A 185 -0.66 -7.58 24.65
CA GLY A 185 0.25 -8.70 24.43
C GLY A 185 0.51 -9.05 22.96
N ALA A 186 0.03 -8.25 22.00
CA ALA A 186 0.42 -8.41 20.60
C ALA A 186 1.93 -8.22 20.43
N GLU A 187 2.55 -9.14 19.68
CA GLU A 187 3.97 -9.11 19.36
C GLU A 187 4.17 -8.79 17.87
N ILE A 188 4.73 -7.61 17.58
CA ILE A 188 5.17 -7.20 16.25
C ILE A 188 6.64 -6.80 16.37
N GLY A 189 7.52 -7.67 15.90
CA GLY A 189 8.96 -7.48 16.05
C GLY A 189 9.36 -7.19 17.50
N SER A 190 10.07 -6.09 17.73
CA SER A 190 10.44 -5.61 19.07
C SER A 190 9.66 -4.34 19.48
N GLY A 191 8.45 -4.14 18.96
CA GLY A 191 7.60 -2.99 19.32
C GLY A 191 7.73 -1.75 18.43
N ILE A 192 8.03 -1.92 17.13
CA ILE A 192 8.14 -0.84 16.12
C ILE A 192 9.06 0.31 16.59
N PRO A 193 10.39 0.10 16.61
CA PRO A 193 11.33 1.13 17.05
C PRO A 193 11.40 2.36 16.12
N GLY A 194 10.82 2.27 14.92
CA GLY A 194 10.95 3.27 13.87
C GLY A 194 12.25 3.08 13.06
N GLU A 195 12.40 3.86 11.99
CA GLU A 195 13.57 3.73 11.11
C GLU A 195 14.86 4.34 11.70
N LYS A 196 16.00 3.81 11.25
CA LYS A 196 17.33 4.41 11.51
C LYS A 196 17.65 5.53 10.51
N PRO A 197 18.67 6.37 10.81
CA PRO A 197 19.23 7.32 9.84
C PRO A 197 19.63 6.66 8.52
N MET A 198 19.82 7.49 7.49
CA MET A 198 19.99 7.04 6.12
C MET A 198 21.25 6.19 5.91
N TRP A 199 21.05 5.00 5.36
CA TRP A 199 22.08 4.17 4.74
C TRP A 199 21.42 3.45 3.57
N ALA A 200 21.46 4.06 2.39
CA ALA A 200 20.67 3.65 1.23
C ALA A 200 20.78 2.17 0.90
N ASP A 201 22.01 1.70 0.74
CA ASP A 201 22.32 0.32 0.41
C ASP A 201 21.74 -0.69 1.43
N ILE A 202 21.94 -0.47 2.73
CA ILE A 202 21.37 -1.36 3.76
C ILE A 202 19.85 -1.22 3.86
N GLY A 203 19.32 0.00 3.74
CA GLY A 203 17.89 0.25 3.80
C GLY A 203 17.13 -0.44 2.67
N GLU A 204 17.67 -0.40 1.45
CA GLU A 204 17.11 -1.08 0.27
C GLU A 204 17.19 -2.61 0.42
N ARG A 205 18.37 -3.16 0.75
CA ARG A 205 18.54 -4.61 0.87
C ARG A 205 17.73 -5.21 2.01
N ALA A 206 17.60 -4.50 3.13
CA ALA A 206 16.83 -4.97 4.29
C ALA A 206 15.37 -5.24 3.96
N LEU A 207 14.78 -4.54 2.99
CA LEU A 207 13.36 -4.71 2.63
C LEU A 207 13.01 -6.13 2.20
N MET A 208 13.97 -6.85 1.61
CA MET A 208 13.77 -8.24 1.27
C MET A 208 13.59 -9.10 2.53
N ASP A 209 14.18 -8.76 3.67
CA ASP A 209 14.01 -9.52 4.91
C ASP A 209 12.90 -8.97 5.81
N THR A 210 12.68 -7.66 5.77
CA THR A 210 11.72 -6.97 6.63
C THR A 210 10.28 -7.08 6.13
N THR A 211 10.08 -7.27 4.82
CA THR A 211 8.76 -7.54 4.23
C THR A 211 8.30 -8.95 4.57
N LYS A 212 7.33 -9.06 5.46
CA LYS A 212 6.80 -10.35 5.95
C LYS A 212 5.44 -10.19 6.63
N GLU A 213 4.81 -11.33 6.92
CA GLU A 213 3.72 -11.38 7.90
C GLU A 213 4.30 -11.11 9.29
N VAL A 214 3.86 -10.01 9.91
CA VAL A 214 4.37 -9.55 11.22
C VAL A 214 3.41 -9.84 12.35
N TYR A 215 2.16 -10.14 12.03
CA TYR A 215 1.11 -10.55 12.95
C TYR A 215 0.09 -11.40 12.16
N PRO A 216 -0.64 -12.36 12.79
CA PRO A 216 -1.59 -13.20 12.08
C PRO A 216 -2.59 -12.40 11.23
N GLY A 217 -2.51 -12.55 9.91
CA GLY A 217 -3.37 -11.85 8.94
C GLY A 217 -2.86 -10.48 8.50
N LEU A 218 -1.70 -10.03 9.00
CA LEU A 218 -1.12 -8.71 8.72
C LEU A 218 0.31 -8.83 8.17
N ILE A 219 0.47 -8.43 6.92
CA ILE A 219 1.75 -8.30 6.23
C ILE A 219 2.18 -6.83 6.27
N VAL A 220 3.48 -6.58 6.36
CA VAL A 220 4.05 -5.23 6.24
C VAL A 220 4.91 -5.12 4.98
N ALA A 221 4.86 -3.96 4.31
CA ALA A 221 5.60 -3.68 3.09
C ALA A 221 6.15 -2.24 3.05
N GLY A 222 7.13 -2.01 2.17
CA GLY A 222 7.79 -0.72 1.97
C GLY A 222 8.43 -0.17 3.25
N MET A 223 8.41 1.15 3.42
CA MET A 223 9.02 1.79 4.60
C MET A 223 8.37 1.39 5.93
N ALA A 224 7.11 0.92 5.92
CA ALA A 224 6.50 0.37 7.13
C ALA A 224 7.26 -0.86 7.61
N ALA A 225 7.76 -1.70 6.68
CA ALA A 225 8.53 -2.89 7.02
C ALA A 225 9.86 -2.53 7.71
N ASN A 226 10.57 -1.54 7.18
CA ASN A 226 11.80 -1.05 7.80
C ASN A 226 11.55 -0.35 9.14
N ALA A 227 10.43 0.38 9.30
CA ALA A 227 10.05 0.98 10.57
C ALA A 227 9.73 -0.07 11.65
N VAL A 228 9.02 -1.15 11.29
CA VAL A 228 8.76 -2.29 12.17
C VAL A 228 10.07 -2.99 12.59
N ALA A 229 11.04 -3.09 11.67
CA ALA A 229 12.28 -3.82 11.91
C ALA A 229 13.43 -2.98 12.49
N GLY A 230 13.31 -1.65 12.56
CA GLY A 230 14.43 -0.80 12.98
C GLY A 230 15.56 -0.68 11.95
N ALA A 231 15.23 -0.81 10.67
CA ALA A 231 16.19 -0.73 9.57
C ALA A 231 16.41 0.72 9.09
N PRO A 232 17.54 1.02 8.42
CA PRO A 232 17.80 2.34 7.83
C PRO A 232 16.80 2.75 6.76
N ARG A 233 16.57 4.06 6.62
CA ARG A 233 15.93 4.65 5.44
C ARG A 233 16.91 4.73 4.26
N MET A 234 16.36 4.84 3.03
CA MET A 234 17.17 4.87 1.81
C MET A 234 17.20 6.18 1.01
N GLY A 235 16.25 7.10 1.25
CA GLY A 235 16.18 8.32 0.47
C GLY A 235 15.48 8.11 -0.89
N PRO A 236 15.83 8.85 -1.94
CA PRO A 236 15.08 8.88 -3.21
C PRO A 236 15.45 7.72 -4.17
N VAL A 237 15.71 6.53 -3.64
CA VAL A 237 15.82 5.27 -4.38
C VAL A 237 14.60 4.41 -4.06
N PHE A 238 14.01 3.80 -5.07
CA PHE A 238 12.67 3.18 -4.97
C PHE A 238 12.64 1.70 -5.37
N GLY A 239 13.76 1.10 -5.79
CA GLY A 239 13.74 -0.29 -6.22
C GLY A 239 13.35 -1.26 -5.11
N GLY A 240 13.83 -1.02 -3.89
CA GLY A 240 13.48 -1.80 -2.71
C GLY A 240 12.01 -1.65 -2.34
N MET A 241 11.41 -0.45 -2.49
CA MET A 241 9.97 -0.27 -2.31
C MET A 241 9.17 -1.13 -3.29
N MET A 242 9.59 -1.15 -4.56
CA MET A 242 8.93 -1.94 -5.61
C MET A 242 9.08 -3.45 -5.35
N LEU A 243 10.30 -3.92 -5.07
CA LEU A 243 10.58 -5.31 -4.73
C LEU A 243 9.85 -5.76 -3.47
N SER A 244 9.77 -4.90 -2.46
CA SER A 244 8.99 -5.13 -1.24
C SER A 244 7.50 -5.32 -1.56
N GLY A 245 6.94 -4.49 -2.43
CA GLY A 245 5.56 -4.64 -2.90
C GLY A 245 5.31 -5.99 -3.57
N LYS A 246 6.19 -6.38 -4.51
CA LYS A 246 6.13 -7.68 -5.19
C LYS A 246 6.21 -8.84 -4.19
N LYS A 247 7.17 -8.80 -3.27
CA LYS A 247 7.32 -9.80 -2.20
C LYS A 247 6.09 -9.89 -1.30
N ALA A 248 5.48 -8.76 -0.93
CA ALA A 248 4.27 -8.76 -0.12
C ALA A 248 3.09 -9.44 -0.83
N ALA A 249 2.96 -9.23 -2.15
CA ALA A 249 1.98 -9.94 -2.96
C ALA A 249 2.24 -11.45 -2.99
N GLU A 250 3.48 -11.88 -3.19
CA GLU A 250 3.88 -13.30 -3.19
C GLU A 250 3.51 -13.99 -1.87
N ILE A 251 3.83 -13.36 -0.73
CA ILE A 251 3.50 -13.89 0.61
C ILE A 251 1.98 -14.04 0.78
N ALA A 252 1.21 -13.03 0.38
CA ALA A 252 -0.25 -13.07 0.47
C ALA A 252 -0.85 -14.17 -0.43
N ILE A 253 -0.35 -14.31 -1.66
CA ILE A 253 -0.78 -15.36 -2.60
C ILE A 253 -0.50 -16.75 -2.03
N GLU A 254 0.71 -17.00 -1.52
CA GLU A 254 1.06 -18.28 -0.91
C GLU A 254 0.18 -18.60 0.29
N LYS A 255 -0.07 -17.60 1.16
CA LYS A 255 -0.92 -17.75 2.33
C LYS A 255 -2.36 -18.11 1.97
N LEU A 256 -2.89 -17.55 0.87
CA LEU A 256 -4.26 -17.80 0.42
C LEU A 256 -4.40 -19.09 -0.40
N LYS A 257 -3.33 -19.59 -1.03
CA LYS A 257 -3.33 -20.92 -1.68
C LYS A 257 -3.31 -22.08 -0.67
N ASN A 258 -2.74 -21.86 0.51
CA ASN A 258 -2.55 -22.89 1.55
C ASN A 258 -3.73 -22.98 2.54
N LYS A 259 -4.85 -22.31 2.28
CA LYS A 259 -6.09 -22.35 3.07
C LYS A 259 -7.23 -22.93 2.25
#